data_AF-A0A4Q1ZZQ0-F1
#
_entry.id   AF-A0A4Q1ZZQ0-F1
#
_cell.length_a   1.000
_cell.length_b   1.000
_cell.length_c   1.000
_cell.angle_alpha   90.00
_cell.angle_beta   90.00
_cell.angle_gamma   90.00
#
_symmetry.space_group_name_H-M   'P 1'
#
loop_
_entity.id
_entity.type
_entity.pdbx_description
1 polymer ?
#
loop_
_entity_poly.entity_id
_entity_poly.type
_entity_poly.pdbx_seq_one_letter_code
_entity_poly.pdbx_strand_id
1 'polypeptide(L)'
;MEAKIINCKECGRLFSSVGGIKVCTRCRDTHEKEFQTVREYLYDNPDASLKDVEDDTGVSHESLMTFLRDGRLEFKGENLLLNCERCDKPIATGRYCEECQAQMAKALGAAGKEIASSIDASSKKEHKTSFHSKK
;
A
#
# COMPACT_ATOMS: atom_id res chain seq x y z
N MET A 1 1.17 23.69 0.29
CA MET A 1 2.08 22.56 -0.03
C MET A 1 3.40 23.17 -0.47
N GLU A 2 4.39 23.17 0.40
CA GLU A 2 5.73 23.66 0.06
C GLU A 2 6.48 22.58 -0.73
N ALA A 3 7.07 22.99 -1.84
CA ALA A 3 7.88 22.12 -2.67
C ALA A 3 9.35 22.24 -2.22
N LYS A 4 9.97 21.13 -1.83
CA LYS A 4 11.37 21.11 -1.36
C LYS A 4 12.24 20.38 -2.36
N ILE A 5 13.38 20.97 -2.73
CA ILE A 5 14.38 20.28 -3.54
C ILE A 5 15.09 19.25 -2.67
N ILE A 6 15.01 17.99 -3.09
CA ILE A 6 15.68 16.86 -2.43
C ILE A 6 16.31 15.93 -3.49
N ASN A 7 17.20 15.04 -3.06
CA ASN A 7 17.73 13.97 -3.90
C ASN A 7 16.74 12.79 -3.97
N CYS A 8 16.54 12.26 -5.17
CA CYS A 8 15.81 11.01 -5.38
C CYS A 8 16.51 9.86 -4.65
N LYS A 9 15.74 9.06 -3.88
CA LYS A 9 16.27 7.88 -3.20
C LYS A 9 16.78 6.79 -4.15
N GLU A 10 16.19 6.68 -5.34
CA GLU A 10 16.52 5.64 -6.32
C GLU A 10 17.73 6.02 -7.17
N CYS A 11 17.71 7.20 -7.81
CA CYS A 11 18.72 7.59 -8.80
C CYS A 11 19.63 8.75 -8.36
N GLY A 12 19.45 9.28 -7.15
CA GLY A 12 20.26 10.38 -6.60
C GLY A 12 20.01 11.77 -7.21
N ARG A 13 19.24 11.87 -8.30
CA ARG A 13 18.98 13.14 -9.00
C ARG A 13 18.18 14.12 -8.15
N LEU A 14 18.52 15.41 -8.22
CA LEU A 14 17.78 16.50 -7.59
C LEU A 14 16.42 16.69 -8.28
N PHE A 15 15.35 16.76 -7.48
CA PHE A 15 14.00 17.04 -7.97
C PHE A 15 13.19 17.82 -6.93
N SER A 16 12.12 18.47 -7.38
CA SER A 16 11.17 19.15 -6.51
C SER A 16 10.20 18.13 -5.90
N SER A 17 10.32 17.86 -4.61
CA SER A 17 9.42 16.99 -3.86
C SER A 17 8.22 17.78 -3.36
N VAL A 18 7.03 17.28 -3.65
CA VAL A 18 5.75 17.80 -3.17
C VAL A 18 5.07 16.71 -2.35
N GLY A 19 4.57 17.05 -1.16
CA GLY A 19 3.78 16.12 -0.36
C GLY A 19 4.57 14.94 0.22
N GLY A 20 5.88 15.07 0.42
CA GLY A 20 6.72 14.04 1.06
C GLY A 20 7.18 12.91 0.14
N ILE A 21 6.95 13.01 -1.17
CA ILE A 21 7.42 12.03 -2.16
C ILE A 21 8.96 12.04 -2.21
N LYS A 22 9.61 10.88 -2.03
CA LYS A 22 11.08 10.75 -1.98
C LYS A 22 11.73 10.25 -3.28
N VAL A 23 10.91 9.93 -4.27
CA VAL A 23 11.31 9.38 -5.56
C VAL A 23 10.92 10.34 -6.67
N CYS A 24 11.81 10.61 -7.61
CA CYS A 24 11.52 11.54 -8.70
C CYS A 24 10.51 10.95 -9.69
N THR A 25 9.83 11.81 -10.45
CA THR A 25 8.81 11.40 -11.44
C THR A 25 9.35 10.40 -12.46
N ARG A 26 10.62 10.51 -12.86
CA ARG A 26 11.24 9.57 -13.80
C ARG A 26 11.33 8.17 -13.23
N CYS A 27 11.88 8.01 -12.03
CA CYS A 27 11.98 6.70 -11.39
C CYS A 27 10.58 6.13 -11.12
N ARG A 28 9.61 6.97 -10.75
CA ARG A 28 8.23 6.53 -10.58
C ARG A 28 7.60 6.01 -11.87
N ASP A 29 7.83 6.72 -12.98
CA ASP A 29 7.37 6.31 -14.32
C ASP A 29 8.07 5.02 -14.79
N THR A 30 9.37 4.87 -14.51
CA THR A 30 10.10 3.62 -14.76
C THR A 30 9.51 2.45 -13.97
N HIS A 31 9.31 2.61 -12.65
CA HIS A 31 8.68 1.60 -11.81
C HIS A 31 7.29 1.21 -12.31
N GLU A 32 6.50 2.19 -12.78
CA GLU A 32 5.16 1.93 -13.33
C GLU A 32 5.22 1.16 -14.66
N LYS A 33 6.20 1.47 -15.52
CA LYS A 33 6.46 0.70 -16.74
C LYS A 33 6.90 -0.72 -16.46
N GLU A 34 7.85 -0.91 -15.55
CA GLU A 34 8.32 -2.24 -15.12
C GLU A 34 7.16 -3.06 -14.56
N PHE A 35 6.35 -2.45 -13.69
CA PHE A 35 5.14 -3.08 -13.15
C PHE A 35 4.16 -3.51 -14.26
N GLN A 36 3.93 -2.63 -15.23
CA GLN A 36 3.03 -2.91 -16.34
C GLN A 36 3.56 -4.07 -17.20
N THR A 37 4.85 -4.08 -17.53
CA THR A 37 5.50 -5.18 -18.26
C THR A 37 5.34 -6.51 -17.53
N VAL A 38 5.64 -6.55 -16.23
CA VAL A 38 5.51 -7.76 -15.41
C VAL A 38 4.06 -8.24 -15.34
N ARG A 39 3.11 -7.30 -15.20
CA ARG A 39 1.69 -7.62 -15.17
C ARG A 39 1.21 -8.24 -16.47
N GLU A 40 1.64 -7.71 -17.61
CA GLU A 40 1.30 -8.26 -18.93
C GLU A 40 1.93 -9.64 -19.12
N TYR A 41 3.18 -9.82 -18.68
CA TYR A 41 3.84 -11.11 -18.73
C TYR A 41 3.14 -12.17 -17.88
N LEU A 42 2.72 -11.83 -16.65
CA LEU A 42 1.95 -12.72 -15.77
C LEU A 42 0.54 -13.02 -16.29
N TYR A 43 -0.02 -12.14 -17.13
CA TYR A 43 -1.30 -12.39 -17.78
C TYR A 43 -1.19 -13.48 -18.85
N ASP A 44 -0.12 -13.45 -19.64
CA ASP A 44 0.16 -14.45 -20.67
C ASP A 44 0.71 -15.76 -20.06
N ASN A 45 1.47 -15.64 -18.97
CA ASN A 45 2.13 -16.74 -18.26
C ASN A 45 1.70 -16.79 -16.77
N PRO A 46 0.51 -17.34 -16.47
CA PRO A 46 -0.04 -17.36 -15.10
C PRO A 46 0.77 -18.22 -14.12
N ASP A 47 1.53 -19.19 -14.63
CA ASP A 47 2.34 -20.12 -13.84
C ASP A 47 3.83 -19.73 -13.80
N ALA A 48 4.18 -18.54 -14.32
CA ALA A 48 5.56 -18.05 -14.30
C ALA A 48 6.08 -17.91 -12.86
N SER A 49 7.32 -18.34 -12.63
CA SER A 49 8.02 -18.07 -11.38
C SER A 49 8.70 -16.71 -11.41
N LEU A 50 9.08 -16.22 -10.23
CA LEU A 50 9.80 -14.94 -10.12
C LEU A 50 11.06 -14.90 -11.00
N LYS A 51 11.77 -16.02 -11.10
CA LYS A 51 12.96 -16.14 -11.96
C LYS A 51 12.63 -16.01 -13.44
N ASP A 52 11.55 -16.63 -13.90
CA ASP A 52 11.13 -16.54 -15.30
C ASP A 52 10.75 -15.10 -15.65
N VAL A 53 10.06 -14.41 -14.73
CA VAL A 53 9.75 -12.99 -14.89
C VAL A 53 11.01 -12.14 -14.94
N GLU A 54 11.97 -12.36 -14.04
CA GLU A 54 13.24 -11.62 -14.02
C GLU A 54 14.01 -11.80 -15.33
N ASP A 55 14.10 -13.02 -15.85
CA ASP A 55 14.82 -13.35 -17.08
C ASP A 55 14.14 -12.77 -18.33
N ASP A 56 12.81 -12.89 -18.43
CA ASP A 56 12.06 -12.48 -19.63
C ASP A 56 11.77 -10.97 -19.65
N THR A 57 11.39 -10.39 -18.51
CA THR A 57 11.05 -8.96 -18.42
C THR A 57 12.25 -8.06 -18.17
N GLY A 58 13.36 -8.62 -17.67
CA GLY A 58 14.56 -7.87 -17.29
C GLY A 58 14.40 -6.98 -16.06
N VAL A 59 13.28 -7.10 -15.33
CA VAL A 59 13.03 -6.37 -14.09
C VAL A 59 13.81 -7.00 -12.95
N SER A 60 14.49 -6.18 -12.15
CA SER A 60 15.34 -6.66 -11.06
C SER A 60 14.55 -7.37 -9.95
N HIS A 61 15.16 -8.41 -9.34
CA HIS A 61 14.60 -9.13 -8.18
C HIS A 61 14.05 -8.21 -7.08
N GLU A 62 14.77 -7.14 -6.76
CA GLU A 62 14.40 -6.20 -5.69
C GLU A 62 13.12 -5.42 -6.02
N SER A 63 12.93 -5.04 -7.29
CA SER A 63 11.71 -4.40 -7.78
C SER A 63 10.53 -5.37 -7.70
N LEU A 64 10.71 -6.62 -8.14
CA LEU A 64 9.67 -7.66 -8.07
C LEU A 64 9.26 -7.97 -6.62
N MET A 65 10.23 -8.10 -5.70
CA MET A 65 9.98 -8.23 -4.26
C MET A 65 9.16 -7.07 -3.70
N THR A 66 9.44 -5.85 -4.16
CA THR A 66 8.72 -4.65 -3.72
C THR A 66 7.27 -4.69 -4.19
N PHE A 67 7.01 -5.10 -5.44
CA PHE A 67 5.65 -5.23 -5.98
C PHE A 67 4.82 -6.30 -5.25
N LEU A 68 5.45 -7.42 -4.89
CA LEU A 68 4.86 -8.48 -4.07
C LEU A 68 4.50 -7.97 -2.67
N ARG A 69 5.42 -7.23 -2.02
CA ARG A 69 5.21 -6.66 -0.68
C ARG A 69 4.13 -5.58 -0.66
N ASP A 70 4.02 -4.81 -1.74
CA ASP A 70 2.95 -3.81 -1.91
C ASP A 70 1.58 -4.47 -2.20
N GLY A 71 1.56 -5.76 -2.52
CA GLY A 71 0.34 -6.51 -2.82
C GLY A 71 -0.28 -6.15 -4.17
N ARG A 72 0.50 -5.52 -5.07
CA ARG A 72 0.02 -5.13 -6.41
C ARG A 72 0.16 -6.26 -7.45
N LEU A 73 0.92 -7.31 -7.15
CA LEU A 73 1.09 -8.51 -8.00
C LEU A 73 0.91 -9.77 -7.16
N GLU A 74 0.37 -10.82 -7.80
CA GLU A 74 0.26 -12.16 -7.23
C GLU A 74 0.88 -13.18 -8.19
N PHE A 75 1.83 -13.97 -7.69
CA PHE A 75 2.41 -15.08 -8.44
C PHE A 75 1.76 -16.38 -7.98
N LYS A 76 1.34 -17.22 -8.93
CA LYS A 76 0.80 -18.55 -8.63
C LYS A 76 1.87 -19.63 -8.46
N GLY A 77 3.11 -19.33 -8.88
CA GLY A 77 4.23 -20.26 -8.75
C GLY A 77 4.51 -20.61 -7.29
N GLU A 78 4.86 -21.88 -7.04
CA GLU A 78 5.02 -22.56 -5.74
C GLU A 78 6.02 -21.91 -4.76
N ASN A 79 6.67 -20.82 -5.17
CA ASN A 79 7.66 -20.14 -4.38
C ASN A 79 6.98 -19.05 -3.53
N LEU A 80 6.49 -19.44 -2.35
CA LEU A 80 6.10 -18.53 -1.28
C LEU A 80 7.35 -17.80 -0.75
N LEU A 81 7.79 -16.75 -1.46
CA LEU A 81 9.00 -16.00 -1.12
C LEU A 81 8.85 -15.07 0.09
N LEU A 82 7.62 -14.83 0.53
CA LEU A 82 7.31 -13.91 1.60
C LEU A 82 6.85 -14.66 2.84
N ASN A 83 7.21 -14.14 4.01
CA ASN A 83 6.74 -14.60 5.31
C ASN A 83 5.90 -13.50 5.95
N CYS A 84 4.82 -13.90 6.64
CA CYS A 84 4.01 -13.00 7.44
C CYS A 84 4.84 -12.37 8.56
N GLU A 85 4.90 -11.03 8.63
CA GLU A 85 5.68 -10.32 9.66
C GLU A 85 5.18 -10.54 11.10
N ARG A 86 4.03 -11.20 11.29
CA ARG A 86 3.42 -11.46 12.60
C ARG A 86 3.54 -12.91 13.07
N CYS A 87 3.44 -13.87 12.16
CA CYS A 87 3.37 -15.29 12.51
C CYS A 87 4.29 -16.17 11.66
N ASP A 88 5.12 -15.56 10.81
CA ASP A 88 6.13 -16.19 9.96
C ASP A 88 5.61 -17.21 8.94
N LYS A 89 4.29 -17.40 8.86
CA LYS A 89 3.65 -18.26 7.85
C LYS A 89 4.03 -17.78 6.44
N PRO A 90 4.29 -18.70 5.50
CA PRO A 90 4.57 -18.35 4.13
C PRO A 90 3.33 -17.73 3.48
N ILE A 91 3.50 -16.61 2.78
CA ILE A 91 2.44 -15.86 2.10
C ILE A 91 2.79 -15.67 0.63
N ALA A 92 1.77 -15.70 -0.23
CA ALA A 92 1.95 -15.43 -1.65
C ALA A 92 2.20 -13.94 -1.91
N THR A 93 1.48 -13.06 -1.18
CA THR A 93 1.51 -11.61 -1.39
C THR A 93 1.29 -10.83 -0.10
N GLY A 94 1.71 -9.57 -0.09
CA GLY A 94 1.48 -8.65 1.02
C GLY A 94 2.46 -8.79 2.18
N ARG A 95 2.10 -8.23 3.33
CA ARG A 95 2.91 -8.22 4.57
C ARG A 95 2.44 -9.18 5.65
N TYR A 96 1.16 -9.50 5.64
CA TYR A 96 0.51 -10.34 6.63
C TYR A 96 -0.32 -11.41 5.93
N CYS A 97 -0.40 -12.60 6.52
CA CYS A 97 -1.31 -13.62 6.02
C CYS A 97 -2.78 -13.21 6.23
N GLU A 98 -3.68 -13.81 5.46
CA GLU A 98 -5.12 -13.54 5.51
C GLU A 98 -5.69 -13.67 6.93
N GLU A 99 -5.25 -14.67 7.69
CA GLU A 99 -5.65 -14.87 9.09
C GLU A 99 -5.23 -13.69 9.98
N CYS A 100 -3.99 -13.22 9.86
CA CYS A 100 -3.49 -12.08 10.64
C CYS A 100 -4.21 -10.79 10.24
N GLN A 101 -4.45 -10.60 8.94
CA GLN A 101 -5.17 -9.44 8.43
C GLN A 101 -6.62 -9.42 8.94
N ALA A 102 -7.32 -10.56 8.94
CA ALA A 102 -8.67 -10.69 9.46
C ALA A 102 -8.75 -10.40 10.97
N GLN A 103 -7.78 -10.90 11.75
CA GLN A 103 -7.73 -10.61 13.19
C GLN A 103 -7.51 -9.12 13.47
N MET A 104 -6.62 -8.47 12.72
CA MET A 104 -6.37 -7.03 12.86
C MET A 104 -7.58 -6.20 12.46
N ALA A 105 -8.22 -6.52 11.34
CA ALA A 105 -9.44 -5.86 10.89
C ALA A 105 -10.56 -5.98 11.95
N LYS A 106 -10.69 -7.15 12.60
CA LYS A 106 -11.67 -7.36 13.67
C LYS A 106 -11.35 -6.56 14.93
N ALA A 107 -10.07 -6.49 15.33
CA ALA A 107 -9.64 -5.69 16.48
C ALA A 107 -9.88 -4.19 16.25
N LEU A 108 -9.57 -3.68 15.06
CA LEU A 108 -9.83 -2.29 14.67
C LEU A 108 -11.32 -2.00 14.56
N GLY A 109 -12.12 -2.93 14.02
CA GLY A 109 -13.58 -2.79 13.93
C GLY A 109 -14.26 -2.74 15.31
N ALA A 110 -13.76 -3.52 16.27
CA ALA A 110 -14.24 -3.48 17.65
C ALA A 110 -13.90 -2.13 18.32
N ALA A 111 -12.63 -1.71 18.25
CA ALA A 111 -12.21 -0.41 18.79
C ALA A 111 -12.95 0.76 18.10
N GLY A 112 -13.10 0.71 16.78
CA GLY A 112 -13.81 1.71 16.00
C GLY A 112 -15.29 1.85 16.39
N LYS A 113 -15.97 0.74 16.74
CA LYS A 113 -17.34 0.77 17.28
C LYS A 113 -17.41 1.44 18.65
N GLU A 114 -16.47 1.16 19.54
CA GLU A 114 -16.43 1.79 20.86
C GLU A 114 -16.14 3.30 20.77
N ILE A 115 -15.24 3.69 19.87
CA ILE A 115 -14.94 5.11 19.60
C ILE A 115 -16.15 5.79 18.95
N ALA A 116 -16.80 5.16 17.96
CA ALA A 116 -18.00 5.70 17.31
C ALA A 116 -19.17 5.91 18.30
N SER A 117 -19.39 4.95 19.22
CA SER A 117 -20.41 5.06 20.27
C SER A 117 -20.10 6.15 21.32
N SER A 118 -18.83 6.55 21.44
CA SER A 118 -18.41 7.62 22.34
C SER A 118 -18.57 9.00 21.70
N ILE A 119 -18.43 9.07 20.36
CA ILE A 119 -18.56 10.32 19.58
C ILE A 119 -20.04 10.69 19.40
N ASP A 120 -20.94 9.72 19.17
CA ASP A 120 -22.37 10.02 18.98
C ASP A 120 -23.04 10.58 20.25
N ALA A 121 -22.60 10.13 21.43
CA ALA A 121 -23.09 10.61 22.71
C ALA A 121 -22.78 12.10 22.98
N SER A 122 -21.73 12.65 22.37
CA SER A 122 -21.28 14.04 22.62
C SER A 122 -21.92 15.08 21.69
N SER A 123 -22.51 14.70 20.56
CA SER A 123 -23.02 15.64 19.54
C SER A 123 -24.41 16.23 19.83
N LYS A 124 -25.15 15.72 20.83
CA LYS A 124 -26.56 16.11 21.07
C LYS A 124 -26.76 17.36 21.95
N LYS A 125 -25.71 18.10 22.32
CA LYS A 125 -25.78 19.23 23.27
C LYS A 125 -25.61 20.63 22.68
N GLU A 126 -25.70 20.85 21.36
CA GLU A 126 -25.61 22.22 20.82
C GLU A 126 -26.67 22.52 19.75
N HIS A 127 -27.95 22.51 20.13
CA HIS A 127 -28.96 23.23 19.35
C HIS A 127 -30.15 23.70 20.20
N LYS A 128 -29.93 24.73 21.01
CA LYS A 128 -31.04 25.54 21.55
C LYS A 128 -30.64 27.02 21.61
N THR A 129 -30.36 27.61 20.46
CA THR A 129 -30.36 29.08 20.32
C THR A 129 -31.81 29.56 20.30
N SER A 130 -32.30 29.94 21.48
CA SER A 130 -33.62 30.55 21.63
C SER A 130 -33.51 32.02 21.22
N PHE A 131 -33.91 32.34 19.99
CA PHE A 131 -34.23 33.70 19.57
C PHE A 131 -35.39 34.22 20.44
N HIS A 132 -35.13 35.21 21.30
CA HIS A 132 -36.19 36.03 21.89
C HIS A 132 -36.20 37.38 21.17
N SER A 133 -37.07 37.48 20.16
CA SER A 133 -37.59 38.77 19.69
C SER A 133 -38.57 39.31 20.73
N LYS A 134 -38.41 40.59 21.11
CA LYS A 134 -39.37 41.55 21.73
C LYS A 134 -38.54 42.54 22.55
N LYS A 135 -38.71 43.86 22.52
CA LYS A 135 -39.53 44.81 21.76
C LYS A 135 -38.90 46.18 22.05
#